data_AF-A0AAW0BK40-F1
#
_entry.id   AF-A0AAW0BK40-F1
#
_cell.length_a   1.000
_cell.length_b   1.000
_cell.length_c   1.000
_cell.angle_alpha   90.00
_cell.angle_beta   90.00
_cell.angle_gamma   90.00
#
_symmetry.space_group_name_H-M   'P 1'
#
loop_
_entity.id
_entity.type
_entity.pdbx_description
1 polymer ?
#
loop_
_entity_poly.entity_id
_entity_poly.type
_entity_poly.pdbx_seq_one_letter_code
_entity_poly.pdbx_strand_id
1 'polypeptide(L)'
;MSESYEAYSAPHPKTRFSPQFMANVTLGEVVGLVRDDLLPRILPDGSVSKWNWDQTVPVTIPETIVSSREEIPSMADMQPIMADAKQAFYQLGVNSVCIQFKSGAIVRYHFSKLRLIVGANNQDYNFRLMSRLLARVEGESLLSPALFEELKLNRFAEPLAGFSVTQTPLYNLGCLLDERWILDDIMNARAEFIYFRRAAMFPGVEPSFIFLPTSFVE
;
A
#
# COMPACT_ATOMS: atom_id res chain seq x y z
N MET A 1 23.93 16.84 18.66
CA MET A 1 23.94 15.93 17.50
C MET A 1 22.82 16.41 16.58
N SER A 2 23.12 16.73 15.31
CA SER A 2 22.05 17.07 14.35
C SER A 2 21.18 15.84 14.12
N GLU A 3 19.86 16.00 14.15
CA GLU A 3 18.92 14.95 13.81
C GLU A 3 19.16 14.46 12.35
N SER A 4 19.03 13.16 12.10
CA SER A 4 19.15 12.64 10.73
C SER A 4 17.88 12.92 9.94
N TYR A 5 18.00 13.07 8.61
CA TYR A 5 16.84 13.23 7.74
C TYR A 5 15.84 12.07 7.90
N GLU A 6 16.36 10.86 8.09
CA GLU A 6 15.57 9.64 8.22
C GLU A 6 14.71 9.63 9.48
N ALA A 7 15.24 10.12 10.60
CA ALA A 7 14.51 10.29 11.85
C ALA A 7 13.50 11.45 11.73
N TYR A 8 13.95 12.59 11.22
CA TYR A 8 13.13 13.80 11.07
C TYR A 8 11.92 13.58 10.15
N SER A 9 12.14 12.92 9.01
CA SER A 9 11.08 12.61 8.03
C SER A 9 10.32 11.33 8.35
N ALA A 10 10.60 10.63 9.45
CA ALA A 10 9.83 9.44 9.82
C ALA A 10 8.41 9.85 10.28
N PRO A 11 7.35 9.34 9.63
CA PRO A 11 6.00 9.53 10.17
C PRO A 11 5.84 8.74 11.47
N HIS A 12 4.96 9.23 12.35
CA HIS A 12 4.61 8.50 13.54
C HIS A 12 4.01 7.11 13.18
N PRO A 13 4.39 6.01 13.86
CA PRO A 13 4.06 4.65 13.41
C PRO A 13 2.56 4.32 13.34
N LYS A 14 1.73 5.04 14.10
CA LYS A 14 0.27 4.85 14.09
C LYS A 14 -0.44 5.75 13.07
N THR A 15 0.28 6.64 12.39
CA THR A 15 -0.33 7.56 11.42
C THR A 15 -0.73 6.80 10.17
N ARG A 16 -1.93 7.10 9.64
CA ARG A 16 -2.45 6.51 8.41
C ARG A 16 -1.43 6.68 7.27
N PHE A 17 -1.24 5.63 6.47
CA PHE A 17 -0.25 5.55 5.38
C PHE A 17 1.22 5.48 5.82
N SER A 18 1.52 5.44 7.13
CA SER A 18 2.87 5.11 7.58
C SER A 18 3.20 3.63 7.31
N PRO A 19 4.49 3.25 7.23
CA PRO A 19 4.88 1.85 7.04
C PRO A 19 4.30 0.90 8.10
N GLN A 20 4.31 1.31 9.36
CA GLN A 20 3.80 0.49 10.45
C GLN A 20 2.27 0.40 10.43
N PHE A 21 1.56 1.46 10.02
CA PHE A 21 0.13 1.37 9.74
C PHE A 21 -0.15 0.34 8.63
N MET A 22 0.57 0.42 7.51
CA MET A 22 0.40 -0.48 6.36
C MET A 22 0.67 -1.95 6.70
N ALA A 23 1.63 -2.20 7.60
CA ALA A 23 1.94 -3.55 8.06
C ALA A 23 0.85 -4.15 8.97
N ASN A 24 0.01 -3.32 9.61
CA ASN A 24 -0.95 -3.77 10.63
C ASN A 24 -2.41 -3.58 10.24
N VAL A 25 -2.72 -2.78 9.20
CA VAL A 25 -4.09 -2.57 8.75
C VAL A 25 -4.69 -3.89 8.30
N THR A 26 -5.88 -4.19 8.79
CA THR A 26 -6.64 -5.39 8.45
C THR A 26 -7.41 -5.21 7.15
N LEU A 27 -7.80 -6.34 6.55
CA LEU A 27 -8.66 -6.33 5.36
C LEU A 27 -10.00 -5.63 5.62
N GLY A 28 -10.60 -5.85 6.80
CA GLY A 28 -11.84 -5.18 7.21
C GLY A 28 -11.69 -3.66 7.33
N GLU A 29 -10.58 -3.19 7.89
CA GLU A 29 -10.29 -1.74 7.97
C GLU A 29 -10.08 -1.12 6.60
N VAL A 30 -9.42 -1.82 5.67
CA VAL A 30 -9.26 -1.36 4.28
C VAL A 30 -10.61 -1.18 3.59
N VAL A 31 -11.53 -2.15 3.76
CA VAL A 31 -12.91 -2.03 3.24
C VAL A 31 -13.59 -0.80 3.83
N GLY A 32 -13.50 -0.60 5.15
CA GLY A 32 -14.06 0.58 5.82
C GLY A 32 -13.51 1.89 5.25
N LEU A 33 -12.19 1.98 5.07
CA LEU A 33 -11.54 3.18 4.52
C LEU A 33 -12.04 3.52 3.11
N VAL A 34 -12.23 2.51 2.26
CA VAL A 34 -12.71 2.71 0.89
C VAL A 34 -14.21 3.05 0.86
N ARG A 35 -15.02 2.26 1.58
CA ARG A 35 -16.49 2.41 1.58
C ARG A 35 -16.92 3.74 2.18
N ASP A 36 -16.26 4.17 3.25
CA ASP A 36 -16.61 5.39 3.98
C ASP A 36 -15.93 6.63 3.37
N ASP A 37 -15.28 6.47 2.20
CA ASP A 37 -14.60 7.52 1.43
C ASP A 37 -13.58 8.30 2.28
N LEU A 38 -12.71 7.55 2.97
CA LEU A 38 -11.68 8.06 3.87
C LEU A 38 -10.27 8.07 3.26
N LEU A 39 -10.13 7.61 2.02
CA LEU A 39 -8.88 7.74 1.27
C LEU A 39 -8.69 9.17 0.78
N PRO A 40 -7.44 9.66 0.67
CA PRO A 40 -7.15 10.92 0.01
C PRO A 40 -7.48 10.82 -1.48
N ARG A 41 -7.72 11.97 -2.10
CA ARG A 41 -7.89 12.09 -3.55
C ARG A 41 -6.54 12.35 -4.19
N ILE A 42 -6.02 11.36 -4.91
CA ILE A 42 -4.80 11.53 -5.69
C ILE A 42 -5.13 12.38 -6.93
N LEU A 43 -4.43 13.52 -7.07
CA LEU A 43 -4.57 14.40 -8.22
C LEU A 43 -3.91 13.78 -9.47
N PRO A 44 -4.33 14.19 -10.68
CA PRO A 44 -3.70 13.72 -11.91
C PRO A 44 -2.23 14.15 -12.03
N ASP A 45 -1.47 13.44 -12.86
CA ASP A 45 -0.08 13.80 -13.15
C ASP A 45 0.06 15.24 -13.68
N GLY A 46 1.13 15.92 -13.24
CA GLY A 46 1.35 17.31 -13.56
C GLY A 46 0.39 18.26 -12.84
N SER A 47 -0.23 17.85 -11.74
CA SER A 47 -1.05 18.72 -10.89
C SER A 47 -0.21 19.76 -10.14
N VAL A 48 1.04 19.42 -9.82
CA VAL A 48 2.02 20.32 -9.21
C VAL A 48 2.63 21.23 -10.27
N SER A 49 2.58 22.55 -10.03
CA SER A 49 3.15 23.55 -10.93
C SER A 49 4.57 23.95 -10.55
N LYS A 50 4.85 24.06 -9.25
CA LYS A 50 6.17 24.36 -8.69
C LYS A 50 6.22 23.96 -7.21
N TRP A 51 7.42 23.77 -6.68
CA TRP A 51 7.66 23.63 -5.25
C TRP A 51 8.89 24.43 -4.83
N ASN A 52 8.94 24.84 -3.56
CA ASN A 52 10.09 25.50 -2.96
C ASN A 52 10.32 24.95 -1.56
N TRP A 53 11.58 24.86 -1.15
CA TRP A 53 11.94 24.47 0.21
C TRP A 53 11.72 25.61 1.20
N ASP A 54 11.30 25.29 2.42
CA ASP A 54 10.99 26.25 3.48
C ASP A 54 11.67 25.82 4.79
N GLN A 55 12.24 26.78 5.51
CA GLN A 55 12.92 26.57 6.80
C GLN A 55 11.93 26.47 7.98
N THR A 56 10.68 26.87 7.77
CA THR A 56 9.62 26.75 8.75
C THR A 56 9.38 25.28 9.08
N VAL A 57 9.41 24.94 10.37
CA VAL A 57 9.01 23.62 10.87
C VAL A 57 7.48 23.62 10.97
N PRO A 58 6.76 22.87 10.12
CA PRO A 58 5.31 22.78 10.20
C PRO A 58 4.92 21.99 11.45
N VAL A 59 4.03 22.57 12.25
CA VAL A 59 3.54 21.97 13.51
C VAL A 59 2.05 21.66 13.46
N THR A 60 1.37 22.06 12.39
CA THR A 60 -0.08 21.90 12.29
C THR A 60 -0.43 20.54 11.68
N ILE A 61 -1.61 20.02 12.04
CA ILE A 61 -2.13 18.74 11.52
C ILE A 61 -2.19 18.73 9.98
N PRO A 62 -2.71 19.77 9.29
CA PRO A 62 -2.76 19.79 7.83
C PRO A 62 -1.39 19.77 7.15
N GLU A 63 -0.31 20.11 7.85
CA GLU A 63 1.03 20.11 7.27
C GLU A 63 1.79 18.80 7.57
N THR A 64 1.33 18.00 8.54
CA THR A 64 2.04 16.83 9.08
C THR A 64 1.33 15.49 8.88
N ILE A 65 0.01 15.50 8.67
CA ILE A 65 -0.83 14.31 8.50
C ILE A 65 -1.62 14.40 7.20
N VAL A 66 -1.83 13.27 6.52
CA VAL A 66 -2.74 13.15 5.37
C VAL A 66 -4.17 12.96 5.88
N SER A 67 -5.03 13.94 5.60
CA SER A 67 -6.43 13.90 6.03
C SER A 67 -7.30 13.06 5.09
N SER A 68 -8.45 12.60 5.59
CA SER A 68 -9.46 11.97 4.73
C SER A 68 -9.90 12.94 3.64
N ARG A 69 -10.01 12.47 2.39
CA ARG A 69 -10.43 13.26 1.22
C ARG A 69 -9.53 14.46 0.89
N GLU A 70 -8.36 14.55 1.50
CA GLU A 70 -7.36 15.55 1.13
C GLU A 70 -6.92 15.33 -0.32
N GLU A 71 -6.78 16.41 -1.09
CA GLU A 71 -6.15 16.35 -2.40
C GLU A 71 -4.64 16.27 -2.25
N ILE A 72 -4.05 15.17 -2.72
CA ILE A 72 -2.60 14.92 -2.64
C ILE A 72 -2.01 14.80 -4.05
N PRO A 73 -0.73 15.19 -4.25
CA PRO A 73 -0.06 15.01 -5.53
C PRO A 73 0.02 13.53 -5.95
N SER A 74 0.11 13.30 -7.26
CA SER A 74 0.39 11.98 -7.83
C SER A 74 1.82 11.52 -7.54
N MET A 75 2.08 10.22 -7.68
CA MET A 75 3.42 9.69 -7.52
C MET A 75 4.42 10.30 -8.50
N ALA A 76 4.00 10.61 -9.74
CA ALA A 76 4.85 11.24 -10.74
C ALA A 76 5.31 12.64 -10.32
N ASP A 77 4.40 13.43 -9.73
CA ASP A 77 4.71 14.76 -9.18
C ASP A 77 5.56 14.67 -7.90
N MET A 78 5.37 13.61 -7.10
CA MET A 78 6.10 13.39 -5.85
C MET A 78 7.55 12.93 -6.06
N GLN A 79 7.83 12.12 -7.09
CA GLN A 79 9.17 11.58 -7.36
C GLN A 79 10.29 12.64 -7.36
N PRO A 80 10.20 13.74 -8.15
CA PRO A 80 11.26 14.75 -8.15
C PRO A 80 11.41 15.46 -6.81
N ILE A 81 10.30 15.72 -6.09
CA ILE A 81 10.33 16.33 -4.76
C ILE A 81 11.05 15.40 -3.78
N MET A 82 10.75 14.10 -3.80
CA MET A 82 11.35 13.12 -2.90
C MET A 82 12.82 12.87 -3.20
N ALA A 83 13.25 12.93 -4.47
CA ALA A 83 14.65 12.76 -4.87
C ALA A 83 15.56 13.84 -4.25
N ASP A 84 15.07 15.08 -4.20
CA ASP A 84 15.86 16.23 -3.74
C ASP A 84 15.73 16.50 -2.22
N ALA A 85 14.71 15.95 -1.56
CA ALA A 85 14.36 16.30 -0.18
C ALA A 85 15.49 16.07 0.84
N LYS A 86 16.22 14.94 0.72
CA LYS A 86 17.33 14.63 1.61
C LYS A 86 18.49 15.62 1.45
N GLN A 87 18.81 15.96 0.20
CA GLN A 87 19.84 16.94 -0.10
C GLN A 87 19.46 18.33 0.41
N ALA A 88 18.21 18.74 0.19
CA ALA A 88 17.69 20.01 0.68
C ALA A 88 17.80 20.12 2.21
N PHE A 89 17.42 19.08 2.96
CA PHE A 89 17.54 19.05 4.42
C PHE A 89 18.99 19.33 4.88
N TYR A 90 19.96 18.58 4.35
CA TYR A 90 21.34 18.70 4.81
C TYR A 90 22.08 19.94 4.31
N GLN A 91 21.82 20.37 3.07
CA GLN A 91 22.57 21.47 2.45
C GLN A 91 21.94 22.84 2.66
N LEU A 92 20.61 22.91 2.73
CA LEU A 92 19.86 24.18 2.84
C LEU A 92 19.29 24.41 4.25
N GLY A 93 19.35 23.41 5.14
CA GLY A 93 18.79 23.50 6.49
C GLY A 93 17.27 23.70 6.50
N VAL A 94 16.58 23.17 5.49
CA VAL A 94 15.13 23.31 5.32
C VAL A 94 14.38 22.19 6.04
N ASN A 95 13.14 22.47 6.43
CA ASN A 95 12.32 21.62 7.29
C ASN A 95 11.01 21.21 6.61
N SER A 96 10.65 21.86 5.51
CA SER A 96 9.41 21.61 4.79
C SER A 96 9.50 21.98 3.32
N VAL A 97 8.45 21.65 2.58
CA VAL A 97 8.26 22.04 1.19
C VAL A 97 6.93 22.77 1.04
N CYS A 98 6.94 23.89 0.32
CA CYS A 98 5.75 24.60 -0.14
C CYS A 98 5.47 24.18 -1.58
N ILE A 99 4.35 23.49 -1.79
CA ILE A 99 3.89 23.01 -3.10
C ILE A 99 2.80 23.95 -3.61
N GLN A 100 2.95 24.40 -4.85
CA GLN A 100 1.91 25.13 -5.57
C GLN A 100 1.26 24.22 -6.62
N PHE A 101 -0.04 24.02 -6.50
CA PHE A 101 -0.85 23.31 -7.48
C PHE A 101 -1.25 24.21 -8.64
N LYS A 102 -1.58 23.60 -9.79
CA LYS A 102 -2.14 24.30 -10.96
C LYS A 102 -3.48 24.99 -10.67
N SER A 103 -4.20 24.57 -9.64
CA SER A 103 -5.40 25.25 -9.13
C SER A 103 -5.11 26.62 -8.51
N GLY A 104 -3.84 26.95 -8.26
CA GLY A 104 -3.40 28.13 -7.53
C GLY A 104 -3.26 27.93 -6.03
N ALA A 105 -3.70 26.78 -5.50
CA ALA A 105 -3.52 26.45 -4.09
C ALA A 105 -2.03 26.29 -3.74
N ILE A 106 -1.63 26.85 -2.59
CA ILE A 106 -0.30 26.73 -2.04
C ILE A 106 -0.42 26.04 -0.69
N VAL A 107 0.26 24.91 -0.53
CA VAL A 107 0.26 24.11 0.69
C VAL A 107 1.67 23.87 1.17
N ARG A 108 1.86 23.83 2.49
CA ARG A 108 3.13 23.45 3.11
C ARG A 108 3.03 22.04 3.64
N TYR A 109 4.05 21.22 3.37
CA TYR A 109 4.15 19.86 3.89
C TYR A 109 5.47 19.66 4.62
N HIS A 110 5.38 19.08 5.81
CA HIS A 110 6.53 18.52 6.51
C HIS A 110 7.01 17.25 5.78
N PHE A 111 8.30 16.91 5.90
CA PHE A 111 8.86 15.74 5.20
C PHE A 111 8.24 14.40 5.60
N SER A 112 7.78 14.28 6.85
CA SER A 112 6.99 13.10 7.27
C SER A 112 5.69 12.96 6.48
N LYS A 113 5.00 14.07 6.18
CA LYS A 113 3.79 14.05 5.37
C LYS A 113 4.07 13.64 3.92
N LEU A 114 5.20 14.05 3.35
CA LEU A 114 5.60 13.58 2.01
C LEU A 114 5.72 12.05 1.97
N ARG A 115 6.30 11.43 3.01
CA ARG A 115 6.36 9.97 3.12
C ARG A 115 4.98 9.32 3.23
N LEU A 116 4.04 9.95 3.95
CA LEU A 116 2.65 9.49 4.03
C LEU A 116 1.94 9.58 2.67
N ILE A 117 2.15 10.66 1.91
CA ILE A 117 1.62 10.83 0.56
C ILE A 117 2.15 9.75 -0.39
N VAL A 118 3.44 9.42 -0.30
CA VAL A 118 4.02 8.28 -1.04
C VAL A 118 3.36 6.97 -0.63
N GLY A 119 3.19 6.74 0.68
CA GLY A 119 2.49 5.55 1.18
C GLY A 119 1.05 5.43 0.67
N ALA A 120 0.32 6.55 0.59
CA ALA A 120 -1.03 6.60 0.03
C ALA A 120 -1.03 6.29 -1.47
N ASN A 121 -0.15 6.93 -2.25
CA ASN A 121 -0.02 6.69 -3.68
C ASN A 121 0.30 5.22 -4.01
N ASN A 122 1.23 4.61 -3.27
CA ASN A 122 1.66 3.24 -3.51
C ASN A 122 0.55 2.20 -3.23
N GLN A 123 -0.45 2.52 -2.41
CA GLN A 123 -1.44 1.56 -1.93
C GLN A 123 -2.88 1.86 -2.34
N ASP A 124 -3.18 3.06 -2.88
CA ASP A 124 -4.55 3.44 -3.26
C ASP A 124 -5.20 2.40 -4.20
N TYR A 125 -4.48 1.99 -5.23
CA TYR A 125 -4.95 0.97 -6.16
C TYR A 125 -5.24 -0.36 -5.46
N ASN A 126 -4.31 -0.85 -4.64
CA ASN A 126 -4.45 -2.14 -3.95
C ASN A 126 -5.59 -2.10 -2.91
N PHE A 127 -5.78 -0.99 -2.22
CA PHE A 127 -6.88 -0.80 -1.27
C PHE A 127 -8.23 -0.89 -1.98
N ARG A 128 -8.39 -0.19 -3.11
CA ARG A 128 -9.62 -0.22 -3.90
C ARG A 128 -9.89 -1.60 -4.48
N LEU A 129 -8.84 -2.25 -5.01
CA LEU A 129 -8.96 -3.57 -5.61
C LEU A 129 -9.35 -4.63 -4.58
N MET A 130 -8.71 -4.61 -3.41
CA MET A 130 -9.02 -5.52 -2.31
C MET A 130 -10.43 -5.28 -1.75
N SER A 131 -10.84 -4.02 -1.59
CA SER A 131 -12.20 -3.69 -1.15
C SER A 131 -13.27 -4.25 -2.11
N ARG A 132 -13.04 -4.12 -3.42
CA ARG A 132 -13.91 -4.70 -4.45
C ARG A 132 -13.94 -6.23 -4.42
N LEU A 133 -12.79 -6.87 -4.16
CA LEU A 133 -12.71 -8.33 -4.05
C LEU A 133 -13.56 -8.82 -2.88
N LEU A 134 -13.43 -8.20 -1.72
CA LEU A 134 -14.19 -8.59 -0.52
C LEU A 134 -15.68 -8.34 -0.70
N ALA A 135 -16.07 -7.23 -1.34
CA ALA A 135 -17.47 -6.98 -1.71
C ALA A 135 -18.03 -8.05 -2.66
N ARG A 136 -17.21 -8.56 -3.59
CA ARG A 136 -17.59 -9.65 -4.50
C ARG A 136 -17.75 -10.98 -3.77
N VAL A 137 -16.79 -11.32 -2.90
CA VAL A 137 -16.83 -12.54 -2.07
C VAL A 137 -18.07 -12.56 -1.19
N GLU A 138 -18.41 -11.43 -0.57
CA GLU A 138 -19.61 -11.27 0.25
C GLU A 138 -20.89 -11.36 -0.60
N GLY A 139 -20.97 -10.56 -1.67
CA GLY A 139 -22.17 -10.47 -2.52
C GLY A 139 -22.53 -11.76 -3.25
N GLU A 140 -21.54 -12.60 -3.56
CA GLU A 140 -21.75 -13.91 -4.19
C GLU A 140 -21.73 -15.08 -3.21
N SER A 141 -21.56 -14.82 -1.92
CA SER A 141 -21.48 -15.86 -0.88
C SER A 141 -20.44 -16.95 -1.20
N LEU A 142 -19.27 -16.54 -1.72
CA LEU A 142 -18.19 -17.47 -2.08
C LEU A 142 -17.57 -18.15 -0.85
N LEU A 143 -17.72 -17.54 0.32
CA LEU A 143 -17.31 -18.06 1.61
C LEU A 143 -18.51 -18.12 2.56
N SER A 144 -18.45 -19.01 3.56
CA SER A 144 -19.39 -18.96 4.67
C SER A 144 -19.22 -17.65 5.46
N PRO A 145 -20.28 -17.12 6.11
CA PRO A 145 -20.17 -15.88 6.87
C PRO A 145 -19.05 -15.91 7.93
N ALA A 146 -18.88 -17.03 8.62
CA ALA A 146 -17.80 -17.18 9.61
C ALA A 146 -16.40 -17.05 8.99
N LEU A 147 -16.16 -17.74 7.87
CA LEU A 147 -14.87 -17.65 7.17
C LEU A 147 -14.62 -16.27 6.57
N PHE A 148 -15.67 -15.57 6.13
CA PHE A 148 -15.56 -14.21 5.64
C PHE A 148 -15.20 -13.21 6.76
N GLU A 149 -15.78 -13.36 7.95
CA GLU A 149 -15.37 -12.57 9.12
C GLU A 149 -13.92 -12.85 9.51
N GLU A 150 -13.51 -14.11 9.55
CA GLU A 150 -12.11 -14.48 9.81
C GLU A 150 -11.16 -13.88 8.76
N LEU A 151 -11.52 -13.95 7.47
CA LEU A 151 -10.73 -13.36 6.38
C LEU A 151 -10.49 -11.87 6.65
N LYS A 152 -11.52 -11.11 7.03
CA LYS A 152 -11.42 -9.66 7.28
C LYS A 152 -10.46 -9.29 8.41
N LEU A 153 -10.17 -10.21 9.34
CA LEU A 153 -9.26 -9.98 10.47
C LEU A 153 -7.78 -10.12 10.08
N ASN A 154 -7.47 -10.73 8.94
CA ASN A 154 -6.09 -10.87 8.47
C ASN A 154 -5.51 -9.52 8.07
N ARG A 155 -4.19 -9.37 8.18
CA ARG A 155 -3.54 -8.10 7.80
C ARG A 155 -3.43 -8.00 6.30
N PHE A 156 -3.64 -6.79 5.79
CA PHE A 156 -3.62 -6.50 4.36
C PHE A 156 -2.33 -6.94 3.65
N ALA A 157 -1.18 -6.74 4.31
CA ALA A 157 0.14 -7.10 3.80
C ALA A 157 0.65 -8.47 4.29
N GLU A 158 -0.18 -9.27 4.97
CA GLU A 158 0.21 -10.59 5.44
C GLU A 158 0.39 -11.55 4.26
N PRO A 159 1.41 -12.44 4.27
CA PRO A 159 1.52 -13.46 3.25
C PRO A 159 0.34 -14.44 3.31
N LEU A 160 -0.02 -15.00 2.16
CA LEU A 160 -0.97 -16.12 2.09
C LEU A 160 -0.48 -17.28 2.96
N ALA A 161 -1.27 -17.64 3.97
CA ALA A 161 -0.94 -18.72 4.89
C ALA A 161 -1.01 -20.10 4.20
N GLY A 162 -0.20 -21.04 4.69
CA GLY A 162 -0.21 -22.43 4.24
C GLY A 162 0.63 -22.72 2.98
N PHE A 163 1.41 -21.74 2.51
CA PHE A 163 2.33 -21.88 1.39
C PHE A 163 3.78 -21.79 1.87
N SER A 164 4.64 -22.62 1.28
CA SER A 164 6.05 -22.75 1.65
C SER A 164 6.97 -21.93 0.74
N VAL A 165 6.66 -21.91 -0.56
CA VAL A 165 7.44 -21.19 -1.57
C VAL A 165 6.88 -19.78 -1.78
N THR A 166 5.56 -19.64 -1.71
CA THR A 166 4.89 -18.41 -2.12
C THR A 166 4.61 -17.49 -0.92
N GLN A 167 5.29 -16.35 -0.86
CA GLN A 167 5.14 -15.34 0.22
C GLN A 167 4.30 -14.14 -0.23
N THR A 168 3.23 -14.40 -0.99
CA THR A 168 2.45 -13.35 -1.63
C THR A 168 1.58 -12.62 -0.61
N PRO A 169 1.66 -11.27 -0.51
CA PRO A 169 0.75 -10.51 0.33
C PRO A 169 -0.71 -10.71 -0.06
N LEU A 170 -1.62 -10.73 0.93
CA LEU A 170 -3.05 -10.94 0.71
C LEU A 170 -3.65 -9.93 -0.27
N TYR A 171 -3.20 -8.66 -0.24
CA TYR A 171 -3.69 -7.63 -1.15
C TYR A 171 -3.52 -7.97 -2.64
N ASN A 172 -2.55 -8.81 -3.00
CA ASN A 172 -2.33 -9.24 -4.38
C ASN A 172 -3.46 -10.13 -4.91
N LEU A 173 -4.28 -10.75 -4.06
CA LEU A 173 -5.47 -11.49 -4.48
C LEU A 173 -6.44 -10.61 -5.27
N GLY A 174 -6.38 -9.28 -5.11
CA GLY A 174 -7.14 -8.35 -5.92
C GLY A 174 -6.91 -8.52 -7.43
N CYS A 175 -5.77 -9.07 -7.87
CA CYS A 175 -5.48 -9.31 -9.29
C CYS A 175 -6.41 -10.36 -9.93
N LEU A 176 -7.19 -11.10 -9.12
CA LEU A 176 -8.21 -12.04 -9.61
C LEU A 176 -9.45 -11.32 -10.18
N LEU A 177 -9.52 -9.99 -10.09
CA LEU A 177 -10.58 -9.17 -10.65
C LEU A 177 -10.20 -8.56 -12.01
N ASP A 178 -11.22 -8.10 -12.74
CA ASP A 178 -11.12 -7.22 -13.93
C ASP A 178 -10.37 -7.77 -15.16
N GLU A 179 -10.31 -9.10 -15.36
CA GLU A 179 -9.62 -9.71 -16.51
C GLU A 179 -8.18 -9.19 -16.71
N ARG A 180 -7.49 -8.92 -15.60
CA ARG A 180 -6.11 -8.43 -15.62
C ARG A 180 -5.10 -9.57 -15.62
N TRP A 181 -3.85 -9.21 -15.89
CA TRP A 181 -2.71 -10.08 -15.68
C TRP A 181 -2.71 -10.60 -14.24
N ILE A 182 -2.74 -11.93 -14.11
CA ILE A 182 -2.59 -12.59 -12.82
C ILE A 182 -1.11 -12.55 -12.46
N LEU A 183 -0.82 -12.17 -11.22
CA LEU A 183 0.56 -12.15 -10.72
C LEU A 183 1.09 -13.59 -10.65
N ASP A 184 2.35 -13.78 -11.06
CA ASP A 184 3.01 -15.10 -11.05
C ASP A 184 2.97 -15.75 -9.66
N ASP A 185 3.16 -14.95 -8.63
CA ASP A 185 2.99 -15.30 -7.23
C ASP A 185 1.61 -15.93 -6.92
N ILE A 186 0.53 -15.42 -7.50
CA ILE A 186 -0.81 -15.98 -7.32
C ILE A 186 -0.98 -17.28 -8.10
N MET A 187 -0.35 -17.39 -9.28
CA MET A 187 -0.30 -18.64 -10.05
C MET A 187 0.47 -19.73 -9.31
N ASN A 188 1.62 -19.38 -8.72
CA ASN A 188 2.46 -20.26 -7.91
C ASN A 188 1.70 -20.76 -6.67
N ALA A 189 1.03 -19.86 -5.93
CA ALA A 189 0.17 -20.26 -4.82
C ALA A 189 -0.91 -21.25 -5.27
N ARG A 190 -1.57 -21.01 -6.42
CA ARG A 190 -2.60 -21.93 -6.93
C ARG A 190 -2.03 -23.30 -7.30
N ALA A 191 -0.86 -23.33 -7.93
CA ALA A 191 -0.19 -24.57 -8.32
C ALA A 191 0.28 -25.36 -7.09
N GLU A 192 0.87 -24.69 -6.10
CA GLU A 192 1.28 -25.27 -4.81
C GLU A 192 0.07 -25.84 -4.05
N PHE A 193 -1.06 -25.14 -4.06
CA PHE A 193 -2.31 -25.64 -3.48
C PHE A 193 -2.80 -26.94 -4.16
N ILE A 194 -2.74 -26.99 -5.49
CA ILE A 194 -3.12 -28.19 -6.26
C ILE A 194 -2.16 -29.35 -5.92
N TYR A 195 -0.86 -29.08 -5.78
CA TYR A 195 0.13 -30.06 -5.35
C TYR A 195 -0.23 -30.63 -3.97
N PHE A 196 -0.43 -29.78 -2.96
CA PHE A 196 -0.79 -30.23 -1.62
C PHE A 196 -2.11 -31.00 -1.58
N ARG A 197 -3.14 -30.51 -2.30
CA ARG A 197 -4.43 -31.20 -2.38
C ARG A 197 -4.29 -32.61 -2.95
N ARG A 198 -3.46 -32.80 -3.97
CA ARG A 198 -3.21 -34.12 -4.56
C ARG A 198 -2.38 -35.02 -3.64
N ALA A 199 -1.33 -34.47 -3.02
CA ALA A 199 -0.52 -35.22 -2.04
C ALA A 199 -1.38 -35.70 -0.86
N ALA A 200 -2.31 -34.87 -0.39
CA ALA A 200 -3.22 -35.21 0.72
C ALA A 200 -4.22 -36.34 0.38
N MET A 201 -4.49 -36.61 -0.90
CA MET A 201 -5.36 -37.73 -1.31
C MET A 201 -4.68 -39.11 -1.12
N PHE A 202 -3.36 -39.15 -1.02
CA PHE A 202 -2.57 -40.38 -0.88
C PHE A 202 -1.60 -40.27 0.31
N PRO A 203 -2.12 -40.22 1.55
CA PRO A 203 -1.28 -40.04 2.73
C PRO A 203 -0.26 -41.18 2.87
N GLY A 204 1.01 -40.82 3.07
CA GLY A 204 2.11 -41.78 3.22
C GLY A 204 2.73 -42.26 1.91
N VAL A 205 2.26 -41.80 0.76
CA VAL A 205 2.87 -42.05 -0.55
C VAL A 205 3.56 -40.78 -1.03
N GLU A 206 4.84 -40.87 -1.41
CA GLU A 206 5.54 -39.74 -2.02
C GLU A 206 4.86 -39.34 -3.33
N PRO A 207 4.58 -38.04 -3.56
CA PRO A 207 3.98 -37.58 -4.81
C PRO A 207 4.83 -37.97 -6.02
N SER A 208 4.21 -38.54 -7.06
CA SER A 208 4.89 -38.92 -8.31
C SER A 208 5.15 -37.74 -9.26
N PHE A 209 4.92 -36.52 -8.80
CA PHE A 209 5.08 -35.28 -9.56
C PHE A 209 5.63 -34.18 -8.63
N ILE A 210 6.35 -33.23 -9.23
CA ILE A 210 7.00 -32.14 -8.51
C ILE A 210 6.31 -30.83 -8.87
N PHE A 211 6.14 -29.95 -7.89
CA PHE A 211 5.78 -28.55 -8.12
C PHE A 211 7.05 -27.75 -8.42
N LEU A 212 7.06 -27.05 -9.56
CA LEU A 212 8.10 -26.11 -9.94
C LEU A 212 7.48 -24.71 -10.05
N PRO A 213 7.99 -23.71 -9.33
CA PRO A 213 7.49 -22.33 -9.46
C PRO A 213 7.81 -21.77 -10.85
N THR A 214 7.09 -20.73 -11.27
CA THR A 214 7.28 -20.06 -12.58
C THR A 214 8.72 -19.60 -12.81
N SER A 215 9.43 -19.22 -11.74
CA SER A 215 10.85 -18.83 -11.78
C SER A 215 11.80 -19.96 -12.18
N PHE A 216 11.35 -21.21 -12.24
CA PHE A 216 12.18 -22.32 -12.72
C PHE A 216 12.50 -22.22 -14.22
N VAL A 217 11.67 -21.50 -14.99
CA VAL A 217 11.79 -21.39 -16.45
C VAL A 217 12.61 -20.16 -16.87
N GLU A 218 13.02 -19.32 -15.91
CA GLU A 218 13.82 -18.11 -16.11
C GLU A 218 15.33 -18.39 -15.95
#